data_AF-X1RV20-F1
#
_entry.id   AF-X1RV20-F1
#
_cell.length_a   1.000
_cell.length_b   1.000
_cell.length_c   1.000
_cell.angle_alpha   90.00
_cell.angle_beta   90.00
_cell.angle_gamma   90.00
#
_symmetry.space_group_name_H-M   'P 1'
#
loop_
_entity.id
_entity.type
_entity.pdbx_description
1 polymer ?
#
loop_
_entity_poly.entity_id
_entity_poly.type
_entity_poly.pdbx_seq_one_letter_code
_entity_poly.pdbx_strand_id
1 'polypeptide(L)'
;MAGGVFSIEIKRGAGTGEWHVHAHGLLFLRRFLDAEAFSREWAQCIGQDKARAYLKRLQDGDAEVLLDGLREVMKYNVKLGEIDDREALGVFQAVTGKRLLRPFGVLWGVHLQTDNEPAPCDGVDFCIRALRDGTYEMHRWG
;
A
#
# COMPACT_ATOMS: atom_id res chain seq x y z
N MET A 1 16.73 7.32 2.06
CA MET A 1 15.52 6.79 1.41
C MET A 1 15.00 7.84 0.43
N ALA A 2 14.52 7.46 -0.74
CA ALA A 2 13.98 8.41 -1.74
C ALA A 2 12.46 8.59 -1.62
N GLY A 3 11.74 7.54 -1.20
CA GLY A 3 10.31 7.57 -1.01
C GLY A 3 9.74 6.17 -0.96
N GLY A 4 8.42 6.06 -1.07
CA GLY A 4 7.72 4.79 -1.08
C GLY A 4 6.22 4.97 -0.94
N VAL A 5 5.52 3.85 -0.82
CA VAL A 5 4.09 3.82 -0.57
C VAL A 5 3.79 2.71 0.43
N PHE A 6 2.91 3.00 1.37
CA PHE A 6 2.39 2.03 2.32
C PHE A 6 0.88 1.90 2.19
N SER A 7 0.36 0.70 2.44
CA SER A 7 -1.05 0.44 2.62
C SER A 7 -1.31 -0.31 3.92
N ILE A 8 -2.55 -0.20 4.40
CA ILE A 8 -3.04 -0.97 5.54
C ILE A 8 -4.14 -1.92 5.06
N GLU A 9 -3.92 -3.20 5.27
CA GLU A 9 -4.90 -4.27 5.07
C GLU A 9 -5.45 -4.72 6.42
N ILE A 10 -6.77 -4.78 6.56
CA ILE A 10 -7.45 -5.33 7.73
C ILE A 10 -7.99 -6.72 7.35
N LYS A 11 -7.63 -7.73 8.13
CA LYS A 11 -7.98 -9.13 7.89
C LYS A 11 -8.59 -9.78 9.13
N ARG A 12 -9.53 -10.71 8.94
CA ARG A 12 -9.99 -11.62 9.99
C ARG A 12 -9.05 -12.83 10.11
N GLY A 13 -8.60 -13.14 11.31
CA GLY A 13 -7.72 -14.27 11.59
C GLY A 13 -8.43 -15.59 11.29
N ALA A 14 -7.87 -16.38 10.37
CA ALA A 14 -8.40 -17.70 10.06
C ALA A 14 -8.29 -18.60 11.30
N GLY A 15 -9.43 -19.06 11.81
CA GLY A 15 -9.50 -19.93 12.99
C GLY A 15 -9.57 -19.22 14.35
N THR A 16 -9.08 -17.97 14.47
CA THR A 16 -9.19 -17.19 15.72
C THR A 16 -10.40 -16.26 15.74
N GLY A 17 -10.83 -15.78 14.56
CA GLY A 17 -11.85 -14.74 14.47
C GLY A 17 -11.40 -13.40 15.04
N GLU A 18 -10.09 -13.18 15.24
CA GLU A 18 -9.55 -11.89 15.69
C GLU A 18 -9.28 -10.95 14.50
N TRP A 19 -9.22 -9.65 14.75
CA TRP A 19 -8.85 -8.67 13.74
C TRP A 19 -7.33 -8.48 13.70
N HIS A 20 -6.74 -8.62 12.52
CA HIS A 20 -5.32 -8.39 12.28
C HIS A 20 -5.13 -7.22 11.31
N VAL A 21 -4.27 -6.28 11.72
CA VAL A 21 -3.85 -5.15 10.88
C VAL A 21 -2.52 -5.50 10.26
N HIS A 22 -2.47 -5.54 8.93
CA HIS A 22 -1.29 -5.81 8.14
C HIS A 22 -0.85 -4.51 7.45
N ALA A 23 0.43 -4.18 7.54
CA ALA A 23 1.02 -3.08 6.80
C ALA A 23 1.85 -3.65 5.64
N HIS A 24 1.56 -3.21 4.43
CA HIS A 24 2.34 -3.52 3.24
C HIS A 24 3.04 -2.26 2.74
N GLY A 25 4.24 -2.39 2.18
CA GLY A 25 4.95 -1.22 1.68
C GLY A 25 5.99 -1.52 0.62
N LEU A 26 6.15 -0.58 -0.31
CA LEU A 26 7.20 -0.57 -1.32
C LEU A 26 8.10 0.64 -1.06
N LEU A 27 9.41 0.40 -0.96
CA LEU A 27 10.39 1.38 -0.49
C LEU A 27 11.51 1.58 -1.51
N PHE A 28 11.76 2.82 -1.90
CA PHE A 28 12.90 3.20 -2.73
C PHE A 28 14.10 3.52 -1.83
N LEU A 29 14.99 2.53 -1.73
CA LEU A 29 16.12 2.54 -0.82
C LEU A 29 17.45 2.57 -1.57
N ARG A 30 18.41 3.37 -1.08
CA ARG A 30 19.80 3.35 -1.58
C ARG A 30 20.59 2.13 -1.06
N ARG A 31 20.18 1.60 0.10
CA ARG A 31 20.77 0.43 0.77
C ARG A 31 19.64 -0.38 1.39
N PHE A 32 19.75 -1.70 1.32
CA PHE A 32 18.76 -2.59 1.93
C PHE A 32 18.75 -2.44 3.45
N LEU A 33 17.56 -2.61 4.03
CA LEU A 33 17.38 -2.53 5.48
C LEU A 33 17.80 -3.85 6.14
N ASP A 34 18.26 -3.73 7.38
CA ASP A 34 18.39 -4.87 8.27
C ASP A 34 16.99 -5.26 8.79
N ALA A 35 16.58 -6.51 8.53
CA ALA A 35 15.23 -6.96 8.83
C ALA A 35 14.92 -7.07 10.33
N GLU A 36 15.93 -7.38 11.16
CA GLU A 36 15.74 -7.45 12.61
C GLU A 36 15.65 -6.05 13.20
N ALA A 37 16.52 -5.13 12.78
CA ALA A 37 16.46 -3.73 13.22
C ALA A 37 15.13 -3.10 12.83
N PHE A 38 14.69 -3.30 11.59
CA PHE A 38 13.41 -2.78 11.12
C PHE A 38 12.23 -3.39 11.89
N SER A 39 12.26 -4.70 12.18
CA SER A 39 11.21 -5.36 12.98
C SER A 39 11.14 -4.80 14.41
N ARG A 40 12.29 -4.49 15.03
CA ARG A 40 12.34 -3.86 16.37
C ARG A 40 11.79 -2.43 16.35
N GLU A 41 12.22 -1.62 15.39
CA GLU A 41 11.71 -0.25 15.22
C GLU A 41 10.20 -0.26 14.97
N TRP A 42 9.74 -1.18 14.12
CA TRP A 42 8.31 -1.34 13.84
C TRP A 42 7.53 -1.71 15.10
N ALA A 43 8.00 -2.67 15.89
CA ALA A 43 7.38 -3.05 17.15
C ALA A 43 7.23 -1.85 18.11
N GLN A 44 8.28 -1.03 18.22
CA GLN A 44 8.25 0.22 19.01
C GLN A 44 7.21 1.21 18.47
N CYS A 45 7.16 1.42 17.15
CA CYS A 45 6.20 2.34 16.52
C CYS A 45 4.74 1.97 16.78
N ILE A 46 4.42 0.68 16.86
CA ILE A 46 3.05 0.19 17.12
C ILE A 46 2.77 -0.13 18.59
N GLY A 47 3.73 0.12 19.49
CA GLY A 47 3.58 -0.13 20.92
C GLY A 47 3.45 -1.62 21.27
N GLN A 48 4.12 -2.51 20.55
CA GLN A 48 4.15 -3.95 20.82
C GLN A 48 5.54 -4.41 21.25
N ASP A 49 5.61 -5.44 22.09
CA ASP A 49 6.87 -6.02 22.53
C ASP A 49 7.66 -6.64 21.36
N LYS A 50 6.94 -7.20 20.39
CA LYS A 50 7.50 -7.81 19.18
C LYS A 50 6.57 -7.62 18.00
N ALA A 51 7.16 -7.34 16.85
CA ALA A 51 6.51 -7.38 15.55
C ALA A 51 7.47 -8.04 14.56
N ARG A 52 6.93 -8.73 13.55
CA ARG A 52 7.73 -9.34 12.50
C ARG A 52 7.47 -8.61 11.19
N ALA A 53 8.51 -8.01 10.63
CA ALA A 53 8.49 -7.49 9.28
C ALA A 53 9.16 -8.48 8.34
N TYR A 54 8.51 -8.73 7.20
CA TYR A 54 9.11 -9.47 6.10
C TYR A 54 9.62 -8.47 5.06
N LEU A 55 10.94 -8.47 4.83
CA LEU A 55 11.57 -7.59 3.84
C LEU A 55 12.09 -8.43 2.68
N LYS A 56 11.64 -8.11 1.48
CA LYS A 56 12.09 -8.73 0.24
C LYS A 56 12.66 -7.67 -0.69
N ARG A 57 13.82 -7.96 -1.28
CA ARG A 57 14.37 -7.15 -2.36
C ARG A 57 13.62 -7.49 -3.65
N LEU A 58 13.07 -6.47 -4.30
CA LEU A 58 12.62 -6.56 -5.69
C LEU A 58 13.85 -6.30 -6.58
N GLN A 59 14.06 -7.13 -7.60
CA GLN A 59 15.19 -6.94 -8.52
C GLN A 59 14.92 -5.75 -9.44
N ASP A 60 15.93 -4.92 -9.66
CA ASP A 60 15.82 -3.77 -10.55
C ASP A 60 15.75 -4.23 -12.02
N GLY A 61 14.87 -3.61 -12.81
CA GLY A 61 14.78 -3.83 -14.26
C GLY A 61 13.76 -4.87 -14.73
N ASP A 62 13.09 -5.58 -13.82
CA ASP A 62 11.97 -6.46 -14.15
C ASP A 62 10.63 -5.77 -13.83
N ALA A 63 9.95 -5.32 -14.88
CA ALA A 63 8.68 -4.61 -14.76
C ALA A 63 7.58 -5.49 -14.14
N GLU A 64 7.57 -6.80 -14.41
CA GLU A 64 6.56 -7.71 -13.86
C GLU A 64 6.76 -7.91 -12.36
N VAL A 65 8.01 -8.07 -11.91
CA VAL A 65 8.32 -8.17 -10.47
C VAL A 65 7.91 -6.91 -9.72
N LEU A 66 8.12 -5.73 -10.32
CA LEU A 66 7.69 -4.46 -9.75
C LEU A 66 6.17 -4.35 -9.71
N LEU A 67 5.49 -4.71 -10.81
CA LEU A 67 4.02 -4.72 -10.89
C LEU A 67 3.41 -5.68 -9.86
N ASP A 68 3.99 -6.86 -9.65
CA ASP A 68 3.53 -7.80 -8.62
C ASP A 68 3.71 -7.25 -7.20
N GLY A 69 4.84 -6.61 -6.91
CA GLY A 69 5.04 -5.92 -5.63
C GLY A 69 4.05 -4.77 -5.42
N LEU A 70 3.79 -4.01 -6.48
CA LEU A 70 2.78 -2.94 -6.48
C LEU A 70 1.36 -3.51 -6.28
N ARG A 71 1.00 -4.62 -6.94
CA ARG A 71 -0.26 -5.33 -6.74
C ARG A 71 -0.39 -5.80 -5.29
N GLU A 72 0.67 -6.35 -4.69
CA GLU A 72 0.64 -6.79 -3.29
C GLU A 72 0.38 -5.62 -2.33
N VAL A 73 1.06 -4.49 -2.53
CA VAL A 73 0.88 -3.28 -1.72
C VAL A 73 -0.46 -2.60 -2.00
N MET A 74 -0.98 -2.63 -3.22
CA MET A 74 -2.18 -1.86 -3.62
C MET A 74 -3.47 -2.70 -3.75
N LYS A 75 -3.45 -4.02 -3.52
CA LYS A 75 -4.59 -4.93 -3.78
C LYS A 75 -5.92 -4.46 -3.17
N TYR A 76 -6.00 -4.46 -1.85
CA TYR A 76 -7.23 -4.39 -1.07
C TYR A 76 -6.89 -3.97 0.35
N ASN A 77 -7.63 -3.00 0.85
CA ASN A 77 -7.56 -2.61 2.25
C ASN A 77 -8.30 -3.61 3.17
N VAL A 78 -9.15 -4.48 2.59
CA VAL A 78 -9.99 -5.45 3.31
C VAL A 78 -10.15 -6.72 2.48
N LYS A 79 -10.04 -7.89 3.11
CA LYS A 79 -10.36 -9.17 2.48
C LYS A 79 -11.85 -9.50 2.58
N LEU A 80 -12.65 -8.95 1.66
CA LEU A 80 -14.10 -9.09 1.68
C LEU A 80 -14.59 -10.56 1.61
N GLY A 81 -13.87 -11.45 0.92
CA GLY A 81 -14.23 -12.87 0.84
C GLY A 81 -14.05 -13.67 2.14
N GLU A 82 -13.52 -13.05 3.20
CA GLU A 82 -13.27 -13.68 4.50
C GLU A 82 -14.16 -13.13 5.63
N ILE A 83 -15.12 -12.24 5.32
CA ILE A 83 -16.01 -11.59 6.29
C ILE A 83 -17.46 -11.56 5.79
N ASP A 84 -18.44 -11.42 6.69
CA ASP A 84 -19.86 -11.28 6.32
C ASP A 84 -20.27 -9.84 6.00
N ASP A 85 -21.51 -9.65 5.49
CA ASP A 85 -22.03 -8.32 5.11
C ASP A 85 -22.07 -7.31 6.26
N ARG A 86 -22.31 -7.79 7.49
CA ARG A 86 -22.38 -6.93 8.68
C ARG A 86 -21.00 -6.46 9.08
N GLU A 87 -20.02 -7.36 9.04
CA GLU A 87 -18.61 -7.06 9.26
C GLU A 87 -18.08 -6.13 8.18
N ALA A 88 -18.43 -6.35 6.92
CA ALA A 88 -18.06 -5.48 5.81
C ALA A 88 -18.58 -4.05 6.02
N LEU A 89 -19.83 -3.88 6.46
CA LEU A 89 -20.38 -2.57 6.81
C LEU A 89 -19.62 -1.93 7.99
N GLY A 90 -19.29 -2.70 9.01
CA GLY A 90 -18.50 -2.23 10.16
C GLY A 90 -17.10 -1.76 9.76
N VAL A 91 -16.43 -2.52 8.89
CA VAL A 91 -15.11 -2.13 8.35
C VAL A 91 -15.23 -0.89 7.48
N PHE A 92 -16.24 -0.82 6.60
CA PHE A 92 -16.53 0.38 5.81
C PHE A 92 -16.63 1.60 6.71
N GLN A 93 -17.52 1.58 7.71
CA GLN A 93 -17.67 2.69 8.67
C GLN A 93 -16.37 3.03 9.40
N ALA A 94 -15.57 2.02 9.75
CA ALA A 94 -14.30 2.22 10.44
C ALA A 94 -13.22 2.85 9.57
N VAL A 95 -13.27 2.70 8.24
CA VAL A 95 -12.23 3.19 7.32
C VAL A 95 -12.66 4.36 6.44
N THR A 96 -13.97 4.64 6.34
CA THR A 96 -14.47 5.81 5.61
C THR A 96 -13.79 7.09 6.11
N GLY A 97 -13.30 7.90 5.18
CA GLY A 97 -12.59 9.14 5.48
C GLY A 97 -11.14 8.97 5.96
N LYS A 98 -10.66 7.73 6.12
CA LYS A 98 -9.25 7.46 6.46
C LYS A 98 -8.42 7.25 5.19
N ARG A 99 -7.22 7.83 5.18
CA ARG A 99 -6.22 7.59 4.14
C ARG A 99 -5.49 6.27 4.38
N LEU A 100 -5.91 5.22 3.69
CA LEU A 100 -5.34 3.86 3.81
C LEU A 100 -4.11 3.64 2.93
N LEU A 101 -3.96 4.42 1.85
CA LEU A 101 -2.75 4.45 1.01
C LEU A 101 -1.94 5.72 1.30
N ARG A 102 -0.68 5.54 1.69
CA ARG A 102 0.21 6.62 2.12
C ARG A 102 1.49 6.65 1.28
N PRO A 103 1.46 7.31 0.11
CA PRO A 103 2.68 7.64 -0.62
C PRO A 103 3.46 8.75 0.09
N PHE A 104 4.78 8.72 -0.02
CA PHE A 104 5.70 9.70 0.54
C PHE A 104 6.98 9.82 -0.27
N GLY A 105 7.73 10.90 -0.06
CA GLY A 105 8.96 11.20 -0.81
C GLY A 105 8.65 11.36 -2.30
N VAL A 106 9.42 10.69 -3.16
CA VAL A 106 9.26 10.78 -4.64
C VAL A 106 7.91 10.28 -5.17
N LEU A 107 7.13 9.53 -4.38
CA LEU A 107 5.77 9.13 -4.75
C LEU A 107 4.69 10.07 -4.20
N TRP A 108 5.04 11.03 -3.35
CA TRP A 108 4.08 12.01 -2.86
C TRP A 108 3.57 12.88 -4.02
N GLY A 109 2.27 13.19 -4.03
CA GLY A 109 1.65 13.96 -5.12
C GLY A 109 1.42 13.18 -6.42
N VAL A 110 1.75 11.87 -6.45
CA VAL A 110 1.43 10.99 -7.58
C VAL A 110 0.01 10.45 -7.41
N HIS A 111 -0.82 10.64 -8.42
CA HIS A 111 -2.17 10.08 -8.52
C HIS A 111 -2.21 9.00 -9.61
N LEU A 112 -2.77 7.84 -9.30
CA LEU A 112 -3.01 6.77 -10.27
C LEU A 112 -4.45 6.91 -10.77
N GLN A 113 -4.64 7.16 -12.07
CA GLN A 113 -5.96 7.16 -12.69
C GLN A 113 -6.24 5.82 -13.36
N THR A 114 -7.37 5.23 -13.03
CA THR A 114 -7.99 4.16 -13.83
C THR A 114 -8.96 4.75 -14.86
N ASP A 115 -9.30 3.97 -15.90
CA ASP A 115 -10.13 4.39 -17.06
C ASP A 115 -11.45 5.10 -16.71
N ASN A 116 -11.95 4.95 -15.47
CA ASN A 116 -13.26 5.44 -15.03
C ASN A 116 -13.21 6.48 -13.90
N GLU A 117 -12.03 6.96 -13.51
CA GLU A 117 -11.90 7.96 -12.45
C GLU A 117 -11.83 9.39 -13.03
N PRO A 118 -12.61 10.34 -12.49
CA PRO A 118 -12.49 11.75 -12.90
C PRO A 118 -11.07 12.26 -12.62
N ALA A 119 -10.68 13.34 -13.31
CA ALA A 119 -9.41 14.02 -13.04
C ALA A 119 -9.30 14.35 -11.54
N PRO A 120 -8.16 14.05 -10.88
CA PRO A 120 -8.01 14.37 -9.47
C PRO A 120 -8.11 15.88 -9.24
N CYS A 121 -8.87 16.29 -8.22
CA CYS A 121 -8.93 17.67 -7.76
C CYS A 121 -7.72 18.00 -6.87
N ASP A 122 -7.19 19.22 -7.00
CA ASP A 122 -6.25 19.97 -6.14
C ASP A 122 -5.10 19.23 -5.44
N GLY A 123 -3.85 19.64 -5.74
CA GLY A 123 -2.64 19.22 -5.01
C GLY A 123 -1.93 17.99 -5.55
N VAL A 124 -2.23 17.58 -6.79
CA VAL A 124 -1.55 16.51 -7.51
C VAL A 124 -0.49 17.10 -8.44
N ASP A 125 0.76 16.70 -8.27
CA ASP A 125 1.89 17.13 -9.12
C ASP A 125 1.95 16.30 -10.42
N PHE A 126 1.59 15.01 -10.33
CA PHE A 126 1.66 14.06 -11.44
C PHE A 126 0.49 13.07 -11.43
N CYS A 127 -0.04 12.75 -12.60
CA CYS A 127 -0.98 11.67 -12.80
C CYS A 127 -0.37 10.60 -13.69
N ILE A 128 -0.43 9.35 -13.24
CA ILE A 128 -0.05 8.19 -14.03
C ILE A 128 -1.34 7.46 -14.43
N ARG A 129 -1.62 7.38 -15.73
CA ARG A 129 -2.73 6.63 -16.28
C ARG A 129 -2.22 5.28 -16.75
N ALA A 130 -2.73 4.20 -16.16
CA ALA A 130 -2.45 2.86 -16.64
C ALA A 130 -3.36 2.54 -17.84
N LEU A 131 -2.78 2.03 -18.93
CA LEU A 131 -3.49 1.66 -20.15
C LEU A 131 -3.79 0.15 -20.14
N ARG A 132 -4.86 -0.24 -20.87
CA ARG A 132 -5.35 -1.64 -20.90
C ARG A 132 -4.34 -2.64 -21.45
N ASP A 133 -3.36 -2.19 -22.20
CA ASP A 133 -2.27 -3.00 -22.76
C ASP A 133 -1.10 -3.20 -21.79
N GLY A 134 -1.21 -2.71 -20.55
CA GLY A 134 -0.17 -2.81 -19.52
C GLY A 134 0.86 -1.69 -19.57
N THR A 135 0.73 -0.72 -20.49
CA THR A 135 1.58 0.47 -20.54
C THR A 135 1.02 1.59 -19.64
N TYR A 136 1.74 2.71 -19.52
CA TYR A 136 1.28 3.85 -18.74
C TYR A 136 1.71 5.20 -19.35
N GLU A 137 0.92 6.24 -19.08
CA GLU A 137 1.23 7.63 -19.42
C GLU A 137 1.40 8.46 -18.14
N MET A 138 2.42 9.32 -18.10
CA MET A 138 2.62 10.26 -16.99
C MET A 138 2.35 11.69 -17.45
N HIS A 139 1.37 12.32 -16.82
CA HIS A 139 0.96 13.71 -17.05
C HIS A 139 1.35 14.57 -15.86
N ARG A 140 2.07 15.67 -16.09
CA ARG A 140 2.33 16.66 -15.04
C ARG A 140 1.15 17.63 -15.01
N TRP A 141 0.47 17.73 -13.88
CA TRP A 141 -0.55 18.75 -13.69
C TRP A 141 0.16 20.03 -13.22
N GLY A 142 0.05 21.09 -14.02
CA GLY A 142 0.67 22.39 -13.78
C GLY A 142 -0.30 23.38 -13.18
#